data_AF-A0A531L4Q4-F1
#
_entry.id   AF-A0A531L4Q4-F1
#
_cell.length_a   1.000
_cell.length_b   1.000
_cell.length_c   1.000
_cell.angle_alpha   90.00
_cell.angle_beta   90.00
_cell.angle_gamma   90.00
#
_symmetry.space_group_name_H-M   'P 1'
#
loop_
_entity.id
_entity.type
_entity.pdbx_description
1 polymer ?
#
loop_
_entity_poly.entity_id
_entity_poly.type
_entity_poly.pdbx_seq_one_letter_code
_entity_poly.pdbx_strand_id
1 'polypeptide(L)'
;MSSEAITLFMFGTMMVLLFTGQRVFGVIGFVGSAAALWLWGQGSFEMPFNASFQVLNWYPLITVPFFIFMGFMLSESGMAGDLYRMFHVWFGPVRGGLALGTIGLMVLIAALNG
;
A
#
# COMPACT_ATOMS: atom_id res chain seq x y z
N MET A 1 25.31 -24.83 12.51
CA MET A 1 25.50 -24.81 11.05
C MET A 1 26.34 -23.58 10.71
N SER A 2 27.13 -23.59 9.63
CA SER A 2 27.80 -22.36 9.17
C SER A 2 26.73 -21.31 8.82
N SER A 3 27.01 -20.03 9.08
CA SER A 3 26.08 -18.94 8.79
C SER A 3 25.65 -18.93 7.31
N GLU A 4 26.56 -19.31 6.43
CA GLU A 4 26.34 -19.45 4.99
C GLU A 4 25.25 -20.47 4.66
N ALA A 5 25.25 -21.64 5.34
CA ALA A 5 24.26 -22.68 5.11
C ALA A 5 22.85 -22.25 5.55
N ILE A 6 22.75 -21.49 6.65
CA ILE A 6 21.49 -20.93 7.15
C ILE A 6 20.95 -19.90 6.15
N THR A 7 21.80 -18.99 5.68
CA THR A 7 21.39 -17.97 4.70
C THR A 7 20.96 -18.60 3.38
N LEU A 8 21.70 -19.58 2.88
CA LEU A 8 21.37 -20.28 1.64
C LEU A 8 20.03 -21.02 1.75
N PHE A 9 19.76 -21.64 2.90
CA PHE A 9 18.50 -22.34 3.17
C PHE A 9 17.32 -21.36 3.26
N MET A 10 17.44 -20.26 4.00
CA MET A 10 16.38 -19.24 4.10
C MET A 10 16.08 -18.59 2.75
N PHE A 11 17.12 -18.23 1.99
CA PHE A 11 16.94 -17.63 0.67
C PHE A 11 16.36 -18.62 -0.34
N GLY A 12 16.86 -19.86 -0.36
CA GLY A 12 16.38 -20.92 -1.25
C GLY A 12 14.91 -21.27 -1.01
N THR A 13 14.52 -21.45 0.25
CA THR A 13 13.12 -21.74 0.61
C THR A 13 12.19 -20.58 0.26
N MET A 14 12.60 -19.33 0.49
CA MET A 14 11.85 -18.14 0.09
C MET A 14 11.66 -18.07 -1.44
N MET A 15 12.72 -18.32 -2.22
CA MET A 15 12.63 -18.33 -3.68
C MET A 15 11.64 -19.38 -4.19
N VAL A 16 11.73 -20.62 -3.67
CA VAL A 16 10.80 -21.71 -4.06
C VAL A 16 9.35 -21.34 -3.76
N LEU A 17 9.07 -20.75 -2.60
CA LEU A 17 7.72 -20.35 -2.22
C LEU A 17 7.21 -19.13 -3.01
N LEU A 18 8.08 -18.22 -3.42
CA LEU A 18 7.69 -17.13 -4.33
C LEU A 18 7.31 -17.66 -5.72
N PHE A 19 7.98 -18.71 -6.22
CA PHE A 19 7.61 -19.35 -7.49
C PHE A 19 6.23 -20.02 -7.44
N THR A 20 5.73 -20.42 -6.27
CA THR A 20 4.35 -20.93 -6.13
C THR A 20 3.26 -19.86 -6.25
N GLY A 21 3.60 -18.58 -6.48
CA GLY A 21 2.64 -17.49 -6.72
C GLY A 21 1.88 -17.05 -5.46
N GLN A 22 2.33 -17.47 -4.27
CA GLN A 22 1.75 -17.06 -3.00
C GLN A 22 2.03 -15.58 -2.71
N ARG A 23 1.20 -14.95 -1.88
CA ARG A 23 1.36 -13.54 -1.51
C ARG A 23 2.69 -13.35 -0.79
N VAL A 24 3.46 -12.34 -1.23
CA VAL A 24 4.81 -12.04 -0.74
C VAL A 24 4.87 -11.93 0.79
N PHE A 25 3.87 -11.28 1.41
CA PHE A 25 3.81 -11.15 2.87
C PHE A 25 3.72 -12.51 3.58
N GLY A 26 2.97 -13.46 3.00
CA GLY A 26 2.78 -14.80 3.56
C GLY A 26 4.04 -15.63 3.45
N VAL A 27 4.71 -15.55 2.30
CA VAL A 27 5.98 -16.26 2.06
C VAL A 27 7.08 -15.77 3.00
N ILE A 28 7.28 -14.45 3.10
CA ILE A 28 8.31 -13.86 3.97
C ILE A 28 7.97 -14.15 5.44
N GLY A 29 6.70 -13.99 5.84
CA GLY A 29 6.27 -14.27 7.21
C GLY A 29 6.46 -15.73 7.60
N PHE A 30 6.13 -16.68 6.71
CA PHE A 30 6.27 -18.11 6.97
C PHE A 30 7.75 -18.53 7.05
N VAL A 31 8.56 -18.15 6.07
CA VAL A 31 10.00 -18.51 6.06
C VAL A 31 10.72 -17.85 7.23
N GLY A 32 10.42 -16.59 7.52
CA GLY A 32 11.00 -15.86 8.65
C GLY A 32 10.62 -16.47 10.00
N SER A 33 9.35 -16.82 10.21
CA SER A 33 8.88 -17.44 11.46
C SER A 33 9.39 -18.87 11.64
N ALA A 34 9.39 -19.68 10.57
CA ALA A 34 9.94 -21.03 10.60
C ALA A 34 11.44 -21.01 10.88
N ALA A 35 12.21 -20.13 10.22
CA ALA A 35 13.63 -19.98 10.47
C ALA A 35 13.93 -19.48 11.89
N ALA A 36 13.13 -18.54 12.41
CA ALA A 36 13.29 -18.03 13.77
C ALA A 36 13.12 -19.13 14.83
N LEU A 37 12.07 -19.95 14.70
CA LEU A 37 11.84 -21.09 15.58
C LEU A 37 12.95 -22.15 15.46
N TRP A 38 13.52 -22.32 14.27
CA TRP A 38 14.58 -23.31 14.04
C TRP A 38 15.95 -22.85 14.56
N LEU A 39 16.25 -21.54 14.50
CA LEU A 39 17.53 -21.00 14.98
C LEU A 39 17.55 -20.73 16.49
N TRP A 40 16.48 -20.16 17.01
CA TRP A 40 16.42 -19.60 18.37
C TRP A 40 15.41 -20.34 19.28
N GLY A 41 14.67 -21.33 18.76
CA GLY A 41 13.82 -22.23 19.54
C GLY A 41 12.48 -21.63 19.98
N GLN A 42 11.91 -22.20 21.06
CA GLN A 42 10.59 -21.79 21.61
C GLN A 42 10.54 -20.33 22.08
N GLY A 43 11.69 -19.71 22.39
CA GLY A 43 11.78 -18.31 22.78
C GLY A 43 11.56 -17.31 21.64
N SER A 44 11.46 -17.77 20.39
CA SER A 44 11.36 -16.92 19.19
C SER A 44 9.95 -16.70 18.70
N PHE A 45 8.95 -17.33 19.33
CA PHE A 45 7.55 -17.20 18.95
C PHE A 45 7.05 -15.75 19.03
N GLU A 46 7.62 -14.96 19.94
CA GLU A 46 7.29 -13.54 20.08
C GLU A 46 7.81 -12.68 18.92
N MET A 47 8.84 -13.12 18.18
CA MET A 47 9.45 -12.30 17.12
C MET A 47 8.52 -12.08 15.92
N PRO A 48 7.91 -13.11 15.29
CA PRO A 48 6.93 -12.90 14.21
C PRO A 48 5.69 -12.14 14.67
N PHE A 49 5.28 -12.36 15.92
CA PHE A 49 4.15 -11.67 16.52
C PHE A 49 4.44 -10.17 16.67
N ASN A 50 5.57 -9.80 17.27
CA ASN A 50 5.98 -8.41 17.43
C ASN A 50 6.16 -7.71 16.07
N ALA A 51 6.79 -8.37 15.09
CA ALA A 51 6.92 -7.85 13.74
C ALA A 51 5.55 -7.56 13.08
N SER A 52 4.55 -8.41 13.29
CA SER A 52 3.19 -8.18 12.80
C SER A 52 2.54 -6.97 13.49
N PHE A 53 2.72 -6.83 14.80
CA PHE A 53 2.24 -5.67 15.55
C PHE A 53 2.94 -4.36 15.16
N GLN A 54 4.22 -4.39 14.77
CA GLN A 54 4.91 -3.21 14.25
C GLN A 54 4.29 -2.73 12.93
N VAL A 55 3.92 -3.66 12.04
CA VAL A 55 3.24 -3.30 10.78
C VAL A 55 1.85 -2.72 11.04
N LEU A 56 1.12 -3.25 12.02
CA LEU A 56 -0.21 -2.73 12.39
C LEU A 56 -0.14 -1.34 13.03
N ASN A 57 0.90 -1.05 13.81
CA ASN A 57 1.14 0.28 14.42
C ASN A 57 1.92 1.22 13.50
N TRP A 58 2.02 0.89 12.22
CA TRP A 58 2.82 1.68 11.30
C TRP A 58 2.14 3.02 11.02
N TYR A 59 2.89 4.11 11.14
CA TYR A 59 2.40 5.49 10.98
C TYR A 59 1.59 5.74 9.69
N PRO A 60 1.97 5.20 8.51
CA PRO A 60 1.19 5.32 7.29
C PRO A 60 -0.20 4.66 7.34
N LEU A 61 -0.46 3.75 8.27
CA LEU A 61 -1.80 3.16 8.39
C LEU A 61 -2.82 4.20 8.89
N ILE A 62 -2.35 5.21 9.63
CA ILE A 62 -3.16 6.33 10.11
C ILE A 62 -3.49 7.29 8.95
N THR A 63 -2.61 7.44 7.97
CA THR A 63 -2.85 8.37 6.84
C THR A 63 -4.00 7.90 5.96
N VAL A 64 -4.23 6.59 5.83
CA VAL A 64 -5.30 6.02 4.99
C VAL A 64 -6.71 6.54 5.39
N PRO A 65 -7.15 6.44 6.67
CA PRO A 65 -8.39 7.06 7.11
C PRO A 65 -8.47 8.58 6.87
N PHE A 66 -7.37 9.31 7.08
CA PHE A 66 -7.34 10.74 6.84
C PHE A 66 -7.50 11.10 5.36
N PHE A 67 -6.91 10.32 4.46
CA PHE A 67 -7.11 10.47 3.02
C PHE A 67 -8.57 10.22 2.63
N ILE A 68 -9.18 9.15 3.15
CA ILE A 68 -10.60 8.87 2.91
C ILE A 68 -11.48 10.00 3.47
N PHE A 69 -11.19 10.48 4.67
CA PHE A 69 -11.92 11.56 5.31
C PHE A 69 -11.84 12.87 4.51
N MET A 70 -10.66 13.22 4.01
CA MET A 70 -10.50 14.42 3.20
C MET A 70 -11.23 14.31 1.86
N GLY A 71 -11.16 13.14 1.20
CA GLY A 71 -11.93 12.87 -0.01
C GLY A 71 -13.45 12.95 0.23
N PHE A 72 -13.91 12.44 1.37
CA PHE A 72 -15.30 12.55 1.79
C PHE A 72 -15.71 14.02 2.00
N MET A 73 -14.91 14.80 2.73
CA MET A 73 -15.18 16.23 2.96
C MET A 73 -15.19 17.04 1.64
N LEU A 74 -14.30 16.74 0.70
CA LEU A 74 -14.29 17.34 -0.64
C LEU A 74 -15.59 17.05 -1.40
N SER A 75 -16.08 15.81 -1.33
CA SER A 75 -17.34 15.40 -1.96
C SER A 75 -18.56 16.07 -1.31
N GLU A 76 -18.60 16.11 0.03
CA GLU A 76 -19.76 16.61 0.77
C GLU A 76 -19.85 18.16 0.77
N SER A 77 -18.72 18.86 0.67
CA SER A 77 -18.67 20.33 0.61
C SER A 77 -19.17 20.91 -0.72
N GLY A 78 -19.50 20.09 -1.72
CA GLY A 78 -19.93 20.54 -3.05
C GLY A 78 -18.80 21.08 -3.94
N MET A 79 -17.58 21.16 -3.41
CA MET A 79 -16.41 21.72 -4.10
C MET A 79 -16.08 20.97 -5.40
N ALA A 80 -16.30 19.65 -5.42
CA ALA A 80 -16.11 18.83 -6.63
C ALA A 80 -17.03 19.26 -7.79
N GLY A 81 -18.27 19.66 -7.48
CA GLY A 81 -19.25 20.12 -8.48
C GLY A 81 -18.89 21.49 -9.05
N ASP A 82 -18.47 22.42 -8.18
CA ASP A 82 -18.02 23.75 -8.60
C ASP A 82 -16.75 23.67 -9.45
N LEU A 83 -15.82 22.78 -9.08
CA LEU A 83 -14.61 22.52 -9.84
C LEU A 83 -14.91 21.95 -11.23
N TYR A 84 -15.84 20.99 -11.32
CA TYR A 84 -16.31 20.47 -12.62
C TYR A 84 -16.87 21.57 -13.51
N ARG A 85 -17.70 22.46 -12.93
CA ARG A 85 -18.27 23.60 -13.66
C ARG A 85 -17.20 24.57 -14.13
N MET A 86 -16.19 24.85 -13.31
CA MET A 86 -15.04 25.69 -13.68
C MET A 86 -14.31 25.12 -14.90
N PHE A 87 -13.93 23.82 -14.86
CA PHE A 87 -13.27 23.17 -15.99
C PHE A 87 -14.16 23.14 -17.25
N HIS A 88 -15.47 22.93 -17.10
CA HIS A 88 -16.40 22.94 -18.23
C HIS A 88 -16.48 24.32 -18.91
N VAL A 89 -16.51 25.42 -18.15
CA VAL A 89 -16.54 26.78 -18.71
C VAL A 89 -15.21 27.12 -19.39
N TRP A 90 -14.09 26.70 -18.79
CA TRP A 90 -12.76 27.06 -19.30
C TRP A 90 -12.39 26.29 -20.58
N PHE A 91 -12.74 25.01 -20.65
CA PHE A 91 -12.43 24.15 -21.78
C PHE A 91 -13.59 23.98 -22.77
N GLY A 92 -14.81 24.39 -22.42
CA GLY A 92 -16.00 24.32 -23.28
C GLY A 92 -15.86 24.87 -24.71
N PRO A 93 -15.16 26.00 -24.97
CA PRO A 93 -15.00 26.51 -26.33
C PRO A 93 -13.93 25.76 -27.15
N VAL A 94 -13.13 24.87 -26.56
CA VAL A 94 -12.05 24.16 -27.24
C VAL A 94 -12.58 22.85 -27.85
N ARG A 95 -12.25 22.58 -29.11
CA ARG A 95 -12.54 21.28 -29.75
C ARG A 95 -11.81 20.17 -28.98
N GLY A 96 -12.56 19.29 -28.32
CA GLY A 96 -12.03 18.25 -27.43
C GLY A 96 -11.88 18.67 -25.95
N GLY A 97 -12.36 19.87 -25.59
CA GLY A 97 -12.22 20.42 -24.24
C GLY A 97 -12.91 19.65 -23.12
N LEU A 98 -13.96 18.88 -23.43
CA LEU A 98 -14.58 17.96 -22.47
C LEU A 98 -13.59 16.89 -22.00
N ALA A 99 -12.82 16.29 -22.90
CA ALA A 99 -11.82 15.28 -22.55
C ALA A 99 -10.67 15.88 -21.72
N LEU A 100 -10.17 17.05 -22.13
CA LEU A 100 -9.13 17.79 -21.39
C LEU A 100 -9.60 18.20 -19.99
N GLY A 101 -10.83 18.71 -19.88
CA GLY A 101 -11.43 19.10 -18.60
C GLY A 101 -11.61 17.90 -17.66
N THR A 102 -12.00 16.74 -18.19
CA THR A 102 -12.17 15.52 -17.39
C THR A 102 -10.82 15.00 -16.87
N ILE A 103 -9.78 14.99 -17.70
CA ILE A 103 -8.42 14.59 -17.29
C ILE A 103 -7.88 15.56 -16.24
N GLY A 104 -8.02 16.88 -16.47
CA GLY A 104 -7.59 17.90 -15.53
C GLY A 104 -8.30 17.80 -14.18
N LEU A 105 -9.60 17.54 -14.18
CA LEU A 105 -10.37 17.28 -12.97
C LEU A 105 -9.85 16.06 -12.21
N MET A 106 -9.62 14.94 -12.89
CA MET A 106 -9.12 13.71 -12.27
C MET A 106 -7.71 13.90 -11.68
N VAL A 107 -6.83 14.62 -12.37
CA VAL A 107 -5.49 14.96 -11.85
C VAL A 107 -5.58 15.86 -10.62
N LEU A 108 -6.47 16.84 -10.62
CA LEU A 108 -6.61 17.78 -9.50
C LEU A 108 -7.22 17.10 -8.27
N ILE A 109 -8.24 16.25 -8.46
CA ILE A 109 -8.80 15.41 -7.40
C ILE A 109 -7.75 14.44 -6.84
N ALA A 110 -6.92 13.84 -7.71
CA ALA A 110 -5.81 12.98 -7.27
C ALA A 110 -4.76 13.77 -6.48
N ALA A 111 -4.37 14.97 -6.94
CA ALA A 111 -3.40 15.82 -6.23
C ALA A 111 -3.91 16.32 -4.88
N LEU A 112 -5.22 16.55 -4.75
CA LEU A 112 -5.84 16.87 -3.47
C LEU A 112 -5.82 15.63 -2.55
N ASN A 113 -6.25 14.47 -3.06
CA ASN A 113 -6.31 13.20 -2.31
C ASN A 113 -5.00 12.45 -2.11
N GLY A 114 -3.86 12.96 -2.62
CA GLY A 114 -2.55 12.32 -2.52
C GLY A 114 -2.34 11.21 -3.54
#